data_AF-A0A9Q7BH12-F1
#
_entry.id   AF-A0A9Q7BH12-F1
#
_cell.length_a   1.000
_cell.length_b   1.000
_cell.length_c   1.000
_cell.angle_alpha   90.00
_cell.angle_beta   90.00
_cell.angle_gamma   90.00
#
_symmetry.space_group_name_H-M   'P 1'
#
loop_
_entity.id
_entity.type
_entity.pdbx_description
1 polymer ?
#
loop_
_entity_poly.entity_id
_entity_poly.type
_entity_poly.pdbx_seq_one_letter_code
_entity_poly.pdbx_strand_id
1 'polypeptide(L)' 'MTSCFPELARGARQGRNIDHIITGYFILPFESHFIVYKADARAVTIIRILHQRMNITAHLR' A
#
# COMPACT_ATOMS: atom_id res chain seq x y z
N MET A 1 -6.36 -6.60 10.24
CA MET A 1 -5.77 -6.57 8.86
C MET A 1 -6.76 -6.68 7.67
N THR A 2 -7.78 -7.54 7.65
CA THR A 2 -8.56 -7.79 6.40
C THR A 2 -9.60 -6.72 6.00
N SER A 3 -10.06 -5.89 6.94
CA SER A 3 -11.14 -4.91 6.69
C SER A 3 -10.77 -3.79 5.71
N CYS A 4 -9.49 -3.49 5.54
CA CYS A 4 -9.03 -2.42 4.66
C CYS A 4 -9.05 -2.78 3.16
N PHE A 5 -8.98 -4.07 2.79
CA PHE A 5 -8.90 -4.46 1.37
C PHE A 5 -10.20 -4.19 0.61
N PRO A 6 -11.40 -4.47 1.14
CA PRO A 6 -12.64 -4.06 0.50
C PRO A 6 -12.77 -2.54 0.35
N GLU A 7 -12.24 -1.77 1.30
CA GLU A 7 -12.22 -0.30 1.24
C GLU A 7 -11.27 0.24 0.17
N LEU A 8 -10.09 -0.38 0.01
CA LEU A 8 -9.17 -0.11 -1.09
C LEU A 8 -9.79 -0.46 -2.44
N ALA A 9 -10.40 -1.64 -2.56
CA ALA A 9 -10.99 -2.11 -3.81
C ALA A 9 -12.15 -1.22 -4.29
N ARG A 10 -12.92 -0.62 -3.37
CA ARG A 10 -14.01 0.31 -3.70
C ARG A 10 -13.57 1.78 -3.81
N GLY A 11 -12.28 2.08 -3.57
CA GLY A 11 -11.75 3.45 -3.52
C GLY A 11 -12.20 4.28 -2.31
N ALA A 12 -12.85 3.68 -1.31
CA ALA A 12 -13.26 4.38 -0.08
C ALA A 12 -12.09 4.65 0.87
N ARG A 13 -10.96 3.97 0.66
CA ARG A 13 -9.69 4.24 1.34
C ARG A 13 -8.58 4.28 0.31
N GLN A 14 -7.65 5.22 0.48
CA GLN A 14 -6.51 5.41 -0.40
C GLN A 14 -5.24 5.65 0.40
N GLY A 15 -4.13 5.05 -0.05
CA GLY A 15 -2.80 5.29 0.45
C GLY A 15 -2.15 6.54 -0.15
N ARG A 16 -1.00 6.91 0.42
CA ARG A 16 -0.16 7.99 -0.10
C ARG A 16 0.64 7.49 -1.30
N ASN A 17 0.73 8.28 -2.36
CA ASN A 17 1.65 8.01 -3.47
C ASN A 17 3.12 8.10 -2.99
N ILE A 18 3.94 7.12 -3.38
CA ILE A 18 5.36 7.04 -3.01
C ILE A 18 6.28 7.03 -4.22
N ASP A 19 5.92 7.75 -5.29
CA ASP A 19 6.71 7.78 -6.54
C ASP A 19 8.14 8.33 -6.35
N HIS A 20 8.36 9.11 -5.29
CA HIS A 20 9.69 9.57 -4.85
C HIS A 20 10.59 8.43 -4.33
N ILE A 21 10.04 7.25 -4.08
CA ILE A 21 10.76 6.02 -3.68
C ILE A 21 10.70 5.01 -4.82
N ILE A 22 9.49 4.71 -5.33
CA ILE A 22 9.24 3.76 -6.40
C ILE A 22 8.00 4.17 -7.21
N THR A 23 8.16 4.32 -8.52
CA THR A 23 7.12 4.86 -9.41
C THR A 23 5.92 3.95 -9.58
N GLY A 24 4.72 4.52 -9.44
CA GLY A 24 3.42 3.88 -9.63
C GLY A 24 2.90 3.15 -8.40
N TYR A 25 3.44 3.46 -7.21
CA TYR A 25 3.14 2.75 -5.96
C TYR A 25 2.51 3.65 -4.92
N PHE A 26 1.71 3.04 -4.07
CA PHE A 26 1.04 3.66 -2.94
C PHE A 26 1.35 2.90 -1.66
N ILE A 27 1.33 3.63 -0.54
CA ILE A 27 1.48 3.08 0.79
C ILE A 27 0.31 3.49 1.68
N LEU A 28 -0.34 2.50 2.30
CA LEU A 28 -1.42 2.72 3.25
C LEU A 28 -1.00 2.20 4.64
N PRO A 29 -0.87 3.06 5.66
CA PRO A 29 -0.77 2.63 7.04
C PRO A 29 -2.09 1.99 7.48
N PHE A 30 -2.02 0.78 8.05
CA PHE A 30 -3.17 0.11 8.65
C PHE A 30 -2.75 -0.70 9.87
N GLU A 31 -3.28 -0.35 11.03
CA GLU A 31 -2.85 -0.91 12.33
C GLU A 31 -1.32 -0.80 12.45
N SER A 32 -0.61 -1.89 12.74
CA SER A 32 0.86 -1.94 12.85
C SER A 32 1.57 -2.19 11.52
N HIS A 33 0.88 -2.09 10.37
CA HIS A 33 1.42 -2.45 9.06
C HIS A 33 1.32 -1.32 8.04
N PHE A 34 2.12 -1.45 6.99
CA PHE A 34 2.03 -0.71 5.75
C PHE A 34 1.61 -1.67 4.64
N ILE A 35 0.54 -1.30 3.94
CA ILE A 35 0.08 -2.00 2.74
C ILE A 35 0.64 -1.24 1.55
N VAL A 36 1.56 -1.88 0.83
CA VAL A 36 2.17 -1.33 -0.37
C VAL A 36 1.45 -1.93 -1.57
N TYR A 37 0.92 -1.09 -2.44
CA TYR A 37 0.07 -1.53 -3.54
C TYR A 37 0.23 -0.65 -4.79
N LYS A 38 -0.23 -1.18 -5.92
CA LYS A 38 -0.49 -0.42 -7.16
C LYS A 38 -1.99 -0.38 -7.40
N ALA A 39 -2.49 0.71 -7.98
CA ALA A 39 -3.88 0.81 -8.40
C ALA A 39 -3.94 1.28 -9.85
N ASP A 40 -4.82 0.65 -10.63
CA ASP A 40 -5.24 1.10 -11.94
C ASP A 40 -6.78 1.18 -11.99
N ALA A 41 -7.34 1.51 -13.16
CA ALA A 41 -8.78 1.68 -13.32
C ALA A 41 -9.61 0.41 -13.08
N ARG A 42 -8.99 -0.78 -13.05
CA ARG A 42 -9.66 -2.08 -12.95
C ARG A 42 -9.34 -2.80 -11.64
N ALA A 43 -8.16 -2.61 -11.07
CA ALA A 43 -7.72 -3.40 -9.94
C ALA A 43 -6.78 -2.66 -8.98
N VAL A 44 -6.78 -3.15 -7.74
CA VAL A 44 -5.76 -2.87 -6.72
C VAL A 44 -4.90 -4.12 -6.57
N THR A 45 -3.61 -4.00 -6.85
CA THR A 45 -2.63 -5.08 -6.67
C THR A 45 -1.82 -4.84 -5.39
N ILE A 46 -2.01 -5.70 -4.38
CA ILE A 46 -1.21 -5.68 -3.17
C ILE A 46 0.17 -6.26 -3.48
N ILE A 47 1.22 -5.47 -3.29
CA ILE A 47 2.60 -5.86 -3.59
C ILE A 47 3.30 -6.39 -2.35
N ARG A 48 3.17 -5.70 -1.21
CA ARG A 48 3.75 -6.10 0.07
C ARG A 48 2.87 -5.63 1.23
N ILE A 49 2.93 -6.38 2.32
CA ILE A 49 2.45 -5.94 3.63
C ILE A 49 3.67 -5.97 4.56
N LEU A 50 4.08 -4.80 5.03
CA LEU A 50 5.27 -4.62 5.86
C LEU A 50 4.84 -4.23 7.26
N HIS A 51 5.52 -4.73 8.29
CA HIS A 51 5.33 -4.19 9.63
C HIS A 51 5.93 -2.77 9.72
N GLN A 52 5.32 -1.85 10.46
CA GLN A 52 5.74 -0.44 10.51
C GLN A 52 7.14 -0.21 11.11
N ARG A 53 7.64 -1.20 11.88
CA ARG A 53 9.01 -1.20 12.40
C ARG A 53 10.07 -1.61 11.37
N MET A 54 9.66 -2.06 10.18
CA MET A 54 10.60 -2.44 9.12
C MET A 54 11.10 -1.19 8.40
N ASN A 55 12.36 -1.23 7.94
CA ASN A 55 12.89 -0.19 7.07
C ASN A 55 12.27 -0.33 5.67
N ILE A 56 11.20 0.44 5.43
CA ILE A 56 10.40 0.37 4.20
C ILE A 56 11.29 0.51 2.95
N THR A 57 12.23 1.45 2.95
CA THR A 57 13.10 1.71 1.79
C THR A 57 14.00 0.51 1.48
N ALA A 58 14.40 -0.28 2.48
CA ALA A 58 15.19 -1.50 2.26
C ALA A 58 14.37 -2.63 1.61
N HIS A 59 13.04 -2.62 1.79
CA HIS A 59 12.13 -3.66 1.27
C HIS A 59 11.43 -3.28 -0.04
N LEU A 60 11.62 -2.06 -0.52
CA LEU A 60 11.06 -1.54 -1.77
C LEU A 60 12.12 -1.32 -2.88
N ARG A 61 13.36 -1.75 -2.64
CA ARG A 61 14.40 -1.81 -3.67
C ARG A 61 14.23 -3.02 -4.57
#